data_AF-A0A849I408-F1
#
_entry.id   AF-A0A849I408-F1
#
_cell.length_a   1.000
_cell.length_b   1.000
_cell.length_c   1.000
_cell.angle_alpha   90.00
_cell.angle_beta   90.00
_cell.angle_gamma   90.00
#
_symmetry.space_group_name_H-M   'P 1'
#
loop_
_entity.id
_entity.type
_entity.pdbx_description
1 polymer ?
#
loop_
_entity_poly.entity_id
_entity_poly.type
_entity_poly.pdbx_seq_one_letter_code
_entity_poly.pdbx_strand_id
1 'polypeptide(L)'
;MPRLVVPRSATSGNLAAASVEDQPADDYSSRLVKYIPAESVAFFACVDKLIASHFGIGNTASTTAATSSGAFALSLIVFLLGLVGTPLYLWRRRLPRQPWMLNAGIATIAFVLWAYTLGGSLFLLLGWYQVFLAGLFAPIFTFVAGFFEPAPPKAPQA
;
A
#
# COMPACT_ATOMS: atom_id res chain seq x y z
N MET A 1 -4.14 6.34 -17.31
CA MET A 1 -2.82 5.86 -16.80
C MET A 1 -3.00 4.49 -16.16
N PRO A 2 -2.07 3.55 -16.36
CA PRO A 2 -2.15 2.22 -15.79
C PRO A 2 -1.82 2.32 -14.30
N ARG A 3 -2.53 1.56 -13.48
CA ARG A 3 -2.36 1.65 -12.01
C ARG A 3 -0.98 1.12 -11.57
N LEU A 4 -0.41 0.20 -12.34
CA LEU A 4 0.89 -0.40 -12.04
C LEU A 4 2.01 0.22 -12.88
N VAL A 5 3.23 0.12 -12.34
CA VAL A 5 4.47 0.58 -12.98
C VAL A 5 4.68 -0.11 -14.33
N VAL A 6 5.02 0.68 -15.34
CA VAL A 6 5.44 0.26 -16.67
C VAL A 6 6.97 0.40 -16.74
N PRO A 7 7.72 -0.71 -16.87
CA PRO A 7 9.18 -0.65 -16.88
C PRO A 7 9.69 -0.08 -18.20
N ARG A 8 10.87 0.57 -18.16
CA ARG A 8 11.51 1.19 -19.34
C ARG A 8 11.75 0.22 -20.50
N SER A 9 11.98 -1.04 -20.17
CA SER A 9 12.23 -2.11 -21.14
C SER A 9 10.97 -2.63 -21.85
N ALA A 10 9.76 -2.22 -21.45
CA ALA A 10 8.50 -2.71 -22.05
C ALA A 10 7.98 -1.84 -23.20
N THR A 11 8.49 -0.63 -23.42
CA THR A 11 7.90 0.32 -24.38
C THR A 11 8.28 0.00 -25.83
N SER A 12 7.28 -0.25 -26.66
CA SER A 12 7.31 -0.13 -28.13
C SER A 12 6.45 1.09 -28.47
N GLY A 13 7.05 2.18 -28.95
CA GLY A 13 6.46 3.54 -29.01
C GLY A 13 5.21 3.74 -29.87
N ASN A 14 4.12 3.01 -29.65
CA ASN A 14 2.83 3.17 -30.31
C ASN A 14 1.85 3.92 -29.40
N LEU A 15 1.18 4.94 -29.93
CA LEU A 15 0.31 5.87 -29.18
C LEU A 15 -1.13 5.36 -28.95
N ALA A 16 -1.46 4.15 -29.44
CA ALA A 16 -2.79 3.53 -29.28
C ALA A 16 -2.76 2.50 -28.15
N ALA A 17 -2.85 2.96 -26.90
CA ALA A 17 -2.63 2.13 -25.72
C ALA A 17 -3.75 1.09 -25.45
N ALA A 18 -3.59 -0.14 -25.94
CA ALA A 18 -4.40 -1.30 -25.58
C ALA A 18 -3.63 -2.32 -24.70
N SER A 19 -2.30 -2.27 -24.75
CA SER A 19 -1.39 -3.19 -24.04
C SER A 19 -0.39 -2.44 -23.13
N VAL A 20 0.44 -3.16 -22.38
CA VAL A 20 1.50 -2.54 -21.54
C VAL A 20 2.60 -1.97 -22.43
N GLU A 21 2.82 -2.62 -23.56
CA GLU A 21 3.86 -2.34 -24.53
C GLU A 21 3.64 -1.01 -25.26
N ASP A 22 2.39 -0.59 -25.41
CA ASP A 22 1.98 0.68 -26.02
C ASP A 22 2.05 1.88 -25.05
N GLN A 23 2.54 1.68 -23.82
CA GLN A 23 2.60 2.75 -22.82
C GLN A 23 4.00 3.31 -22.64
N PRO A 24 4.11 4.65 -22.48
CA PRO A 24 5.38 5.26 -22.14
C PRO A 24 5.85 4.73 -20.79
N ALA A 25 7.16 4.51 -20.69
CA ALA A 25 7.80 4.09 -19.47
C ALA A 25 7.57 5.11 -18.34
N ASP A 26 7.48 4.60 -17.10
CA ASP A 26 7.33 5.48 -15.95
C ASP A 26 8.66 6.07 -15.50
N ASP A 27 8.67 7.39 -15.33
CA ASP A 27 9.73 8.10 -14.60
C ASP A 27 9.66 7.85 -13.09
N TYR A 28 10.71 8.24 -12.38
CA TYR A 28 10.84 8.06 -10.92
C TYR A 28 9.61 8.57 -10.15
N SER A 29 9.12 9.77 -10.46
CA SER A 29 7.93 10.36 -9.81
C SER A 29 6.67 9.54 -10.08
N SER A 30 6.48 9.07 -11.31
CA SER A 30 5.36 8.20 -11.68
C SER A 30 5.41 6.87 -10.92
N ARG A 31 6.60 6.29 -10.72
CA ARG A 31 6.77 5.07 -9.92
C ARG A 31 6.44 5.29 -8.46
N LEU A 32 6.94 6.37 -7.86
CA LEU A 32 6.61 6.74 -6.48
C LEU A 32 5.10 6.79 -6.25
N VAL A 33 4.37 7.49 -7.11
CA VAL A 33 2.92 7.61 -7.02
C VAL A 33 2.23 6.26 -7.16
N LYS A 34 2.70 5.40 -8.07
CA LYS A 34 2.10 4.08 -8.30
C LYS A 34 2.36 3.08 -7.16
N TYR A 35 3.48 3.21 -6.45
CA TYR A 35 3.79 2.33 -5.32
C TYR A 35 3.02 2.67 -4.04
N ILE A 36 2.43 3.86 -3.93
CA ILE A 36 1.57 4.21 -2.80
C ILE A 36 0.16 3.64 -3.07
N PRO A 37 -0.36 2.73 -2.23
CA PRO A 37 -1.73 2.22 -2.34
C PRO A 37 -2.71 3.22 -1.72
N ALA A 38 -2.85 4.40 -2.34
CA ALA A 38 -3.65 5.50 -1.80
C ALA A 38 -5.10 5.08 -1.49
N GLU A 39 -5.68 4.20 -2.31
CA GLU A 39 -7.04 3.68 -2.14
C GLU A 39 -7.17 2.85 -0.84
N SER A 40 -6.24 1.92 -0.60
CA SER A 40 -6.23 1.09 0.62
C SER A 40 -5.89 1.90 1.87
N VAL A 41 -4.96 2.85 1.77
CA VAL A 41 -4.57 3.73 2.88
C VAL A 41 -5.73 4.64 3.26
N ALA A 42 -6.44 5.22 2.28
CA ALA A 42 -7.61 6.07 2.54
C ALA A 42 -8.74 5.28 3.20
N PHE A 43 -9.05 4.08 2.69
CA PHE A 43 -10.01 3.17 3.31
C PHE A 43 -9.63 2.88 4.77
N PHE A 44 -8.40 2.41 4.99
CA PHE A 44 -7.91 2.07 6.33
C PHE A 44 -7.98 3.26 7.28
N ALA A 45 -7.44 4.41 6.87
CA ALA A 45 -7.41 5.62 7.70
C ALA A 45 -8.81 6.06 8.12
N CYS A 46 -9.77 6.04 7.21
CA CYS A 46 -11.14 6.41 7.52
C CYS A 46 -11.78 5.46 8.55
N VAL A 47 -11.74 4.16 8.28
CA VAL A 47 -12.41 3.16 9.13
C VAL A 47 -11.70 2.99 10.47
N ASP A 48 -10.37 2.99 10.49
CA ASP A 48 -9.56 2.90 11.70
C ASP A 48 -9.85 4.06 12.66
N LYS A 49 -9.98 5.29 12.16
CA LYS A 49 -10.28 6.44 13.03
C LYS A 49 -11.71 6.45 13.54
N LEU A 50 -12.67 5.89 12.80
CA LEU A 50 -14.00 5.63 13.33
C LEU A 50 -13.95 4.64 14.50
N ILE A 51 -13.22 3.53 14.34
CA ILE A 51 -13.02 2.53 15.41
C ILE A 51 -12.34 3.17 16.63
N ALA A 52 -11.24 3.89 16.41
CA ALA A 52 -10.51 4.56 17.47
C ALA A 52 -11.40 5.53 18.25
N SER A 53 -12.21 6.34 17.55
CA SER A 53 -13.14 7.27 18.18
C SER A 53 -14.25 6.57 18.98
N HIS A 54 -14.77 5.45 18.47
CA HIS A 54 -15.86 4.71 19.11
C HIS A 54 -15.40 4.01 20.39
N PHE A 55 -14.19 3.45 20.39
CA PHE A 55 -13.64 2.70 21.52
C PHE A 55 -12.68 3.52 22.41
N GLY A 56 -12.47 4.81 22.12
CA GLY A 56 -11.59 5.67 22.90
C GLY A 56 -10.10 5.31 22.82
N ILE A 57 -9.64 4.82 21.67
CA ILE A 57 -8.24 4.39 21.45
C ILE A 57 -7.40 5.63 21.12
N GLY A 58 -6.33 5.90 21.88
CA GLY A 58 -5.44 7.03 21.65
C GLY A 58 -4.05 6.88 22.29
N ASN A 59 -3.15 7.81 21.98
CA ASN A 59 -1.75 7.78 22.43
C ASN A 59 -1.53 8.21 23.89
N THR A 60 -2.53 8.82 24.52
CA THR A 60 -2.36 9.57 25.79
C THR A 60 -3.04 8.94 27.00
N ALA A 61 -3.71 7.79 26.86
CA ALA A 61 -4.36 7.15 27.99
C ALA A 61 -3.69 5.82 28.30
N SER A 62 -3.27 5.67 29.55
CA SER A 62 -3.16 4.37 30.22
C SER A 62 -4.24 3.44 29.66
N THR A 63 -3.83 2.34 29.03
CA THR A 63 -4.69 1.25 28.62
C THR A 63 -5.45 0.77 29.86
N THR A 64 -6.57 1.41 30.18
CA THR A 64 -7.54 0.87 31.12
C THR A 64 -7.88 -0.50 30.56
N ALA A 65 -7.57 -1.52 31.36
CA ALA A 65 -7.47 -2.94 31.02
C ALA A 65 -8.78 -3.60 30.52
N ALA A 66 -9.73 -2.79 30.05
CA ALA A 66 -10.95 -3.18 29.37
C ALA A 66 -10.94 -2.67 27.91
N THR A 67 -9.84 -2.89 27.18
CA THR A 67 -9.91 -2.88 25.71
C THR A 67 -10.88 -3.99 25.34
N SER A 68 -12.09 -3.64 24.93
CA SER A 68 -13.11 -4.60 24.53
C SER A 68 -12.53 -5.51 23.45
N SER A 69 -12.66 -6.83 23.59
CA SER A 69 -12.21 -7.80 22.58
C SER A 69 -12.75 -7.46 21.18
N GLY A 70 -13.88 -6.76 21.12
CA GLY A 70 -14.45 -6.18 19.90
C GLY A 70 -13.56 -5.12 19.22
N ALA A 71 -12.95 -4.20 19.97
CA ALA A 71 -12.07 -3.17 19.43
C ALA A 71 -10.84 -3.79 18.74
N PHE A 72 -10.24 -4.80 19.39
CA PHE A 72 -9.12 -5.55 18.81
C PHE A 72 -9.55 -6.31 17.55
N ALA A 73 -10.66 -7.04 17.61
CA ALA A 73 -11.18 -7.80 16.47
C ALA A 73 -11.48 -6.91 15.26
N LEU A 74 -12.18 -5.78 15.46
CA LEU A 74 -12.48 -4.81 14.40
C LEU A 74 -11.21 -4.19 13.81
N SER A 75 -10.27 -3.77 14.66
CA SER A 75 -8.98 -3.22 14.21
C SER A 75 -8.18 -4.22 13.39
N LEU A 76 -8.16 -5.49 13.83
CA LEU A 76 -7.51 -6.58 13.11
C LEU A 76 -8.17 -6.85 11.76
N ILE A 77 -9.50 -6.92 11.70
CA ILE A 77 -10.26 -7.13 10.46
C ILE A 77 -9.97 -6.02 9.46
N VAL A 78 -10.02 -4.75 9.88
CA VAL A 78 -9.78 -3.60 9.00
C VAL A 78 -8.34 -3.56 8.51
N PHE A 79 -7.37 -3.87 9.37
CA PHE A 79 -5.98 -4.00 8.98
C PHE A 79 -5.78 -5.13 7.95
N LEU A 80 -6.36 -6.32 8.18
CA LEU A 80 -6.27 -7.45 7.27
C LEU A 80 -6.97 -7.17 5.93
N LEU A 81 -8.11 -6.46 5.95
CA LEU A 81 -8.79 -6.03 4.73
C LEU A 81 -7.91 -5.11 3.89
N GLY A 82 -7.20 -4.17 4.51
CA GLY A 82 -6.23 -3.34 3.77
C GLY A 82 -5.00 -4.13 3.31
N LEU A 83 -4.48 -5.03 4.15
CA LEU A 83 -3.28 -5.82 3.86
C LEU A 83 -3.50 -6.79 2.70
N VAL A 84 -4.61 -7.53 2.70
CA VAL A 84 -4.97 -8.49 1.65
C VAL A 84 -5.66 -7.79 0.47
N GLY A 85 -6.44 -6.75 0.75
CA GLY A 85 -7.14 -5.97 -0.27
C GLY A 85 -6.18 -5.24 -1.20
N THR A 86 -5.03 -4.77 -0.72
CA THR A 86 -4.02 -4.08 -1.54
C THR A 86 -3.49 -4.93 -2.70
N PRO A 87 -2.88 -6.12 -2.48
CA PRO A 87 -2.41 -6.95 -3.58
C PRO A 87 -3.56 -7.49 -4.44
N LEU A 88 -4.73 -7.78 -3.85
CA LEU A 88 -5.90 -8.26 -4.59
C LEU A 88 -6.46 -7.19 -5.54
N TYR A 89 -6.56 -5.95 -5.09
CA TYR A 89 -6.97 -4.79 -5.90
C TYR A 89 -6.00 -4.58 -7.07
N LEU A 90 -4.69 -4.58 -6.80
CA LEU A 90 -3.67 -4.41 -7.84
C LEU A 90 -3.68 -5.56 -8.85
N TRP A 91 -3.90 -6.79 -8.39
CA TRP A 91 -4.07 -7.95 -9.26
C TRP A 91 -5.28 -7.78 -10.19
N ARG A 92 -6.39 -7.25 -9.68
CA ARG A 92 -7.61 -7.01 -10.48
C ARG A 92 -7.45 -5.86 -11.48
N ARG A 93 -6.57 -4.89 -11.19
CA ARG A 93 -6.34 -3.69 -12.02
C ARG A 93 -5.16 -3.82 -13.00
N ARG A 94 -4.46 -4.95 -13.02
CA ARG A 94 -3.32 -5.18 -13.92
C ARG A 94 -3.78 -5.29 -15.37
N LEU A 95 -2.95 -4.80 -16.28
CA LEU A 95 -3.11 -5.07 -17.70
C LEU A 95 -2.59 -6.48 -18.05
N PRO A 96 -3.03 -7.06 -19.19
CA PRO A 96 -2.47 -8.31 -19.69
C PRO A 96 -0.93 -8.23 -19.76
N ARG A 97 -0.25 -9.29 -19.32
CA ARG A 97 1.23 -9.43 -19.33
C ARG A 97 2.00 -8.41 -18.48
N GLN A 98 1.33 -7.58 -17.67
CA GLN A 98 2.02 -6.62 -16.81
C GLN A 98 2.71 -7.30 -15.61
N PRO A 99 3.99 -6.97 -15.32
CA PRO A 99 4.68 -7.46 -14.13
C PRO A 99 4.08 -6.83 -12.86
N TRP A 100 3.17 -7.55 -12.21
CA TRP A 100 2.38 -7.03 -11.10
C TRP A 100 2.94 -7.36 -9.70
N MET A 101 3.73 -8.43 -9.58
CA MET A 101 4.15 -8.97 -8.28
C MET A 101 5.02 -8.00 -7.48
N LEU A 102 6.01 -7.36 -8.12
CA LEU A 102 6.87 -6.38 -7.45
C LEU A 102 6.04 -5.20 -6.95
N ASN A 103 5.12 -4.71 -7.78
CA ASN A 103 4.26 -3.58 -7.39
C ASN A 103 3.34 -3.95 -6.24
N ALA A 104 2.69 -5.12 -6.30
CA ALA A 104 1.88 -5.63 -5.21
C ALA A 104 2.70 -5.78 -3.92
N GLY A 105 3.92 -6.30 -3.99
CA GLY A 105 4.81 -6.44 -2.84
C GLY A 105 5.17 -5.08 -2.21
N ILE A 106 5.69 -4.15 -3.02
CA ILE A 106 6.06 -2.81 -2.56
C ILE A 106 4.84 -2.07 -1.99
N ALA A 107 3.70 -2.11 -2.68
CA ALA A 107 2.48 -1.48 -2.22
C ALA A 107 1.95 -2.12 -0.92
N THR A 108 2.07 -3.42 -0.74
CA THR A 108 1.66 -4.09 0.50
C THR A 108 2.53 -3.66 1.68
N ILE A 109 3.85 -3.55 1.48
CA ILE A 109 4.77 -3.02 2.50
C ILE A 109 4.44 -1.55 2.78
N ALA A 110 4.19 -0.76 1.74
CA ALA A 110 3.78 0.63 1.86
C ALA A 110 2.53 0.75 2.73
N PHE A 111 1.52 -0.08 2.50
CA PHE A 111 0.29 -0.10 3.28
C PHE A 111 0.57 -0.30 4.78
N VAL A 112 1.41 -1.29 5.15
CA VAL A 112 1.76 -1.54 6.55
C VAL A 112 2.45 -0.33 7.19
N LEU A 113 3.40 0.27 6.48
CA LEU A 113 4.12 1.45 6.97
C LEU A 113 3.19 2.66 7.11
N TRP A 114 2.28 2.88 6.16
CA TRP A 114 1.27 3.93 6.25
C TRP A 114 0.29 3.69 7.39
N ALA A 115 -0.20 2.46 7.55
CA ALA A 115 -1.08 2.09 8.67
C ALA A 115 -0.41 2.33 10.02
N TYR A 116 0.89 2.03 10.14
CA TYR A 116 1.67 2.32 11.33
C TYR A 116 1.85 3.84 11.52
N THR A 117 2.23 4.56 10.47
CA THR A 117 2.47 6.02 10.50
C THR A 117 1.26 6.81 10.96
N LEU A 118 0.08 6.40 10.51
CA LEU A 118 -1.20 7.02 10.87
C LEU A 118 -1.69 6.67 12.29
N GLY A 119 -0.88 5.95 13.07
CA GLY A 119 -1.25 5.50 14.42
C GLY A 119 -2.42 4.53 14.37
N GLY A 120 -2.31 3.48 13.56
CA GLY A 120 -3.35 2.45 13.43
C GLY A 120 -3.73 1.85 14.78
N SER A 121 -5.02 1.71 15.04
CA SER A 121 -5.57 1.25 16.32
C SER A 121 -4.99 -0.09 16.74
N LEU A 122 -4.76 -1.01 15.79
CA LEU A 122 -4.13 -2.30 16.06
C LEU A 122 -2.75 -2.16 16.72
N PHE A 123 -1.91 -1.25 16.24
CA PHE A 123 -0.55 -1.04 16.76
C PHE A 123 -0.56 -0.36 18.13
N LEU A 124 -1.56 0.49 18.37
CA LEU A 124 -1.78 1.13 19.67
C LEU A 124 -2.23 0.10 20.71
N LEU A 125 -3.21 -0.75 20.35
CA LEU A 125 -3.72 -1.80 21.23
C LEU A 125 -2.66 -2.85 21.58
N LEU A 126 -1.74 -3.14 20.66
CA LEU A 126 -0.60 -4.04 20.89
C LEU A 126 0.55 -3.39 21.68
N GLY A 127 0.53 -2.07 21.88
CA GLY A 127 1.64 -1.33 22.51
C GLY A 127 2.91 -1.26 21.66
N TRP A 128 2.82 -1.52 20.35
CA TRP A 128 3.96 -1.51 19.42
C TRP A 128 4.19 -0.15 18.76
N TYR A 129 3.27 0.78 18.93
CA TYR A 129 3.36 2.09 18.32
C TYR A 129 4.43 2.97 19.00
N GLN A 130 5.33 3.50 18.17
CA GLN A 130 6.39 4.41 18.58
C GLN A 130 6.41 5.58 17.59
N VAL A 131 6.18 6.80 18.08
CA VAL A 131 6.05 8.00 17.24
C VAL A 131 7.30 8.24 16.39
N PHE A 132 8.49 7.99 16.95
CA PHE A 132 9.75 8.15 16.22
C PHE A 132 9.84 7.21 15.00
N LEU A 133 9.51 5.92 15.17
CA LEU A 133 9.53 4.95 14.08
C LEU A 133 8.45 5.25 13.03
N ALA A 134 7.28 5.73 13.48
CA ALA A 134 6.18 6.13 12.62
C ALA A 134 6.57 7.30 11.71
N GLY A 135 7.26 8.32 12.25
CA GLY A 135 7.74 9.46 11.48
C GLY A 135 8.89 9.15 10.53
N LEU A 136 9.64 8.07 10.77
CA LEU A 136 10.86 7.75 10.03
C LEU A 136 10.63 6.78 8.87
N PHE A 137 9.92 5.68 9.10
CA PHE A 137 9.92 4.56 8.15
C PHE A 137 9.12 4.84 6.87
N ALA A 138 7.92 5.43 6.95
CA ALA A 138 7.12 5.66 5.75
C ALA A 138 7.75 6.67 4.77
N PRO A 139 8.33 7.81 5.21
CA PRO A 139 9.01 8.72 4.31
C PRO A 139 10.25 8.11 3.65
N ILE A 140 11.11 7.42 4.44
CA ILE A 140 12.31 6.74 3.90
C ILE A 140 11.89 5.67 2.89
N PHE A 141 10.92 4.84 3.24
CA PHE A 141 10.45 3.79 2.34
C PHE A 141 9.88 4.38 1.06
N THR A 142 9.09 5.44 1.15
CA THR A 142 8.52 6.11 -0.03
C THR A 142 9.65 6.59 -0.93
N PHE A 143 10.65 7.29 -0.39
CA PHE A 143 11.81 7.77 -1.16
C PHE A 143 12.57 6.62 -1.84
N VAL A 144 12.79 5.51 -1.13
CA VAL A 144 13.54 4.36 -1.64
C VAL A 144 12.74 3.53 -2.66
N ALA A 145 11.42 3.42 -2.49
CA ALA A 145 10.56 2.59 -3.34
C ALA A 145 10.63 2.96 -4.83
N GLY A 146 10.81 4.25 -5.16
CA GLY A 146 10.88 4.73 -6.54
C GLY A 146 12.12 4.26 -7.33
N PHE A 147 13.15 3.76 -6.64
CA PHE A 147 14.35 3.20 -7.29
C PHE A 147 14.13 1.79 -7.85
N PHE A 148 13.10 1.08 -7.41
CA PHE A 148 12.83 -0.27 -7.90
C PHE A 148 12.00 -0.23 -9.19
N GLU A 149 12.38 -1.04 -10.18
CA GLU A 149 11.65 -1.22 -11.42
C GLU A 149 11.29 -2.71 -11.61
N PRO A 150 10.06 -3.05 -12.04
CA PRO A 150 9.71 -4.43 -12.35
C PRO A 150 10.50 -4.97 -13.55
N ALA A 151 10.88 -6.25 -13.50
CA ALA A 151 11.49 -6.89 -14.66
C ALA A 151 10.53 -6.92 -15.87
N PRO A 152 11.05 -6.84 -17.11
CA PRO A 152 10.23 -6.88 -18.31
C PRO A 152 9.39 -8.16 -18.41
N PRO A 153 8.20 -8.11 -19.06
CA PRO A 153 7.45 -9.30 -19.41
C PRO A 153 8.31 -10.28 -20.22
N LYS A 154 8.22 -11.57 -19.92
CA LYS A 154 8.89 -12.61 -20.73
C LYS A 154 8.25 -12.63 -22.13
N ALA A 155 9.08 -12.53 -23.17
CA ALA A 155 8.63 -12.52 -24.56
C ALA A 155 7.75 -13.76 -24.86
N PRO A 156 6.71 -13.64 -25.72
CA PRO A 156 5.96 -14.82 -26.16
C PRO A 156 6.92 -15.83 -26.77
N GLN A 157 6.90 -17.06 -26.27
CA GLN A 157 7.51 -18.19 -26.96
C GLN A 157 6.67 -18.40 -28.23
N ALA A 158 7.32 -18.23 -29.38
CA ALA A 158 6.74 -18.46 -30.70
C ALA A 158 6.37 -19.93 -30.89
#